data_AF-A0AA47MX71-F1
#
_entry.id   AF-A0AA47MX71-F1
#
_cell.length_a   1.000
_cell.length_b   1.000
_cell.length_c   1.000
_cell.angle_alpha   90.00
_cell.angle_beta   90.00
_cell.angle_gamma   90.00
#
_symmetry.space_group_name_H-M   'P 1'
#
loop_
_entity.id
_entity.type
_entity.pdbx_description
1 polymer ?
#
loop_
_entity_poly.entity_id
_entity_poly.type
_entity_poly.pdbx_seq_one_letter_code
_entity_poly.pdbx_strand_id
1 'polypeptide(L)'
;MVVKDLQPFTIVEDQGFRAFVNKLEPNYVLPSRKALTEMVDEKYTSTKETVKAEVQKAVSVSLTADMWTSINTESYLGVTCHYISPQDEMTTYANVELLEEWGITSKVHCMVTDNAANMALSVNLQNLYHLPCFAHTLNLIVKKAVEETPQLHEIRLKARKIIGLFRSSCKAREKLLEMQTIMGRPALKLIQDVETRWNSTYDMLQRLHHEKDTVAASLSQLNTDHTPLNNFEYEVISECLALLRPFKMATVELSEEERVSASNLIPLYRMIQHKLAEKMRTSTHHPTFQLGTLLRDGIQARCGGYETSTLLTFATLLDPRLKSLAFGNSQKAQDAEQNLIRECASLMRAATPGPQASTPPPPPPSPSAASAAASRSPSAESLWDLFDHRVNQTAVVHSATADATVEVREEL
;
A
#
# COMPACT_ATOMS: atom_id res chain seq x y z
N MET A 1 -6.37 -29.46 0.61
CA MET A 1 -4.97 -29.86 0.41
C MET A 1 -4.49 -29.51 -0.99
N VAL A 2 -4.99 -30.15 -2.05
CA VAL A 2 -4.50 -29.93 -3.44
C VAL A 2 -4.50 -28.46 -3.85
N VAL A 3 -5.66 -27.79 -3.78
CA VAL A 3 -5.76 -26.35 -4.12
C VAL A 3 -5.11 -25.47 -3.05
N LYS A 4 -5.43 -25.71 -1.77
CA LYS A 4 -5.01 -24.87 -0.64
C LYS A 4 -3.49 -24.83 -0.44
N ASP A 5 -2.84 -25.98 -0.62
CA ASP A 5 -1.41 -26.18 -0.33
C ASP A 5 -0.60 -26.34 -1.62
N LEU A 6 -1.19 -26.00 -2.77
CA LEU A 6 -0.58 -26.03 -4.11
C LEU A 6 0.13 -27.37 -4.43
N GLN A 7 -0.50 -28.48 -4.06
CA GLN A 7 0.07 -29.81 -4.31
C GLN A 7 -0.15 -30.23 -5.76
N PRO A 8 0.82 -30.92 -6.38
CA PRO A 8 0.63 -31.47 -7.72
C PRO A 8 -0.49 -32.53 -7.69
N PHE A 9 -1.26 -32.64 -8.77
CA PHE A 9 -2.30 -33.67 -8.89
C PHE A 9 -1.75 -35.10 -8.79
N THR A 10 -0.45 -35.29 -8.96
CA THR A 10 0.24 -36.58 -8.77
C THR A 10 0.34 -37.01 -7.31
N ILE A 11 -0.02 -36.17 -6.33
CA ILE A 11 0.07 -36.53 -4.90
C ILE A 11 -0.74 -37.79 -4.55
N VAL A 12 -1.83 -38.07 -5.28
CA VAL A 12 -2.64 -39.29 -5.11
C VAL A 12 -1.95 -40.56 -5.62
N GLU A 13 -0.80 -40.41 -6.28
CA GLU A 13 0.06 -41.49 -6.78
C GLU A 13 1.25 -41.77 -5.85
N ASP A 14 1.57 -40.84 -4.95
CA ASP A 14 2.70 -40.96 -4.04
C ASP A 14 2.50 -42.11 -3.04
N GLN A 15 3.51 -42.98 -2.94
CA GLN A 15 3.44 -44.18 -2.10
C GLN A 15 3.19 -43.84 -0.62
N GLY A 16 3.86 -42.81 -0.11
CA GLY A 16 3.69 -42.36 1.28
C GLY A 16 2.29 -41.81 1.56
N PHE A 17 1.75 -40.99 0.65
CA PHE A 17 0.40 -40.44 0.78
C PHE A 17 -0.66 -41.53 0.71
N ARG A 18 -0.52 -42.50 -0.22
CA ARG A 18 -1.39 -43.67 -0.30
C ARG A 18 -1.37 -44.51 0.98
N ALA A 19 -0.18 -44.80 1.51
CA ALA A 19 -0.03 -45.54 2.75
C ALA A 19 -0.67 -44.80 3.94
N PHE A 20 -0.50 -43.46 3.99
CA PHE A 20 -1.12 -42.61 5.00
C PHE A 20 -2.66 -42.64 4.93
N VAL A 21 -3.24 -42.42 3.75
CA VAL A 21 -4.71 -42.44 3.56
C VAL A 21 -5.28 -43.83 3.88
N ASN A 22 -4.62 -44.90 3.44
CA ASN A 22 -5.03 -46.28 3.74
C ASN A 22 -4.95 -46.62 5.24
N LYS A 23 -4.05 -45.97 5.99
CA LYS A 23 -3.99 -46.10 7.46
C LYS A 23 -5.16 -45.39 8.14
N LEU A 24 -5.65 -44.29 7.57
CA LEU A 24 -6.76 -43.50 8.11
C LEU A 24 -8.12 -44.14 7.80
N GLU A 25 -8.36 -44.52 6.55
CA GLU A 25 -9.59 -45.18 6.11
C GLU A 25 -9.24 -46.22 5.02
N PRO A 26 -9.09 -47.52 5.41
CA PRO A 26 -8.69 -48.57 4.49
C PRO A 26 -9.66 -48.82 3.32
N ASN A 27 -10.94 -48.46 3.47
CA ASN A 27 -11.94 -48.66 2.42
C ASN A 27 -12.03 -47.49 1.42
N TYR A 28 -11.34 -46.39 1.70
CA TYR A 28 -11.37 -45.22 0.82
C TYR A 28 -10.44 -45.43 -0.38
N VAL A 29 -11.02 -45.45 -1.57
CA VAL A 29 -10.26 -45.52 -2.82
C VAL A 29 -9.89 -44.11 -3.25
N LEU A 30 -8.59 -43.82 -3.24
CA LEU A 30 -8.08 -42.54 -3.75
C LEU A 30 -8.45 -42.39 -5.24
N PRO A 31 -8.87 -41.19 -5.67
CA PRO A 31 -9.09 -40.93 -7.09
C PRO A 31 -7.78 -41.09 -7.86
N SER A 32 -7.89 -41.43 -9.15
CA SER A 32 -6.74 -41.32 -10.05
C SER A 32 -6.35 -39.85 -10.22
N ARG A 33 -5.12 -39.57 -10.67
CA ARG A 33 -4.70 -38.20 -11.03
C ARG A 33 -5.71 -37.54 -11.97
N LYS A 34 -6.18 -38.27 -12.99
CA LYS A 34 -7.17 -37.78 -13.96
C LYS A 34 -8.50 -37.41 -13.29
N ALA A 35 -9.03 -38.32 -12.46
CA ALA A 35 -10.28 -38.08 -11.74
C ALA A 35 -10.14 -36.89 -10.77
N LEU A 36 -8.99 -36.75 -10.10
CA LEU A 36 -8.73 -35.60 -9.23
C LEU A 36 -8.69 -34.28 -10.02
N THR A 37 -8.09 -34.27 -11.21
CA THR A 37 -8.12 -33.10 -12.11
C THR A 37 -9.57 -32.74 -12.48
N GLU A 38 -10.36 -33.71 -12.95
CA GLU A 38 -11.77 -33.50 -13.30
C GLU A 38 -12.58 -32.96 -12.10
N MET A 39 -12.38 -33.50 -10.90
CA MET A 39 -13.03 -33.02 -9.67
C MET A 39 -12.66 -31.56 -9.34
N VAL A 40 -11.41 -31.16 -9.57
CA VAL A 40 -10.98 -29.78 -9.33
C VAL A 40 -11.54 -28.84 -10.39
N ASP A 41 -11.61 -29.27 -11.65
CA ASP A 41 -12.22 -28.50 -12.75
C ASP A 41 -13.73 -28.30 -12.55
N GLU A 42 -14.45 -29.34 -12.13
CA GLU A 42 -15.87 -29.26 -11.77
C GLU A 42 -16.08 -28.30 -10.59
N LYS A 43 -15.23 -28.42 -9.55
CA LYS A 43 -15.30 -27.54 -8.39
C LYS A 43 -15.00 -26.09 -8.77
N TYR A 44 -14.02 -25.85 -9.62
CA TYR A 44 -13.71 -24.53 -10.16
C TYR A 44 -14.91 -23.96 -10.91
N THR A 45 -15.48 -24.71 -11.86
CA THR A 45 -16.62 -24.29 -12.67
C THR A 45 -17.83 -23.93 -11.81
N SER A 46 -18.22 -24.81 -10.88
CA SER A 46 -19.32 -24.55 -9.95
C SER A 46 -19.08 -23.33 -9.06
N THR A 47 -17.84 -23.15 -8.59
CA THR A 47 -17.47 -21.99 -7.76
C THR A 47 -17.47 -20.71 -8.59
N LYS A 48 -16.95 -20.74 -9.82
CA LYS A 48 -16.94 -19.60 -10.76
C LYS A 48 -18.36 -19.11 -11.02
N GLU A 49 -19.29 -20.01 -11.35
CA GLU A 49 -20.69 -19.63 -11.61
C GLU A 49 -21.37 -19.04 -10.37
N THR A 50 -21.08 -19.58 -9.18
CA THR A 50 -21.59 -19.03 -7.92
C THR A 50 -21.09 -17.61 -7.69
N VAL A 51 -19.77 -17.41 -7.79
CA VAL A 51 -19.11 -16.10 -7.59
C VAL A 51 -19.58 -15.10 -8.66
N LYS A 52 -19.70 -15.53 -9.91
CA LYS A 52 -20.21 -14.72 -11.02
C LYS A 52 -21.62 -14.22 -10.73
N ALA A 53 -22.52 -15.11 -10.29
CA ALA A 53 -23.88 -14.73 -9.92
C ALA A 53 -23.92 -13.75 -8.74
N GLU A 54 -22.95 -13.80 -7.82
CA GLU A 54 -22.83 -12.83 -6.73
C GLU A 54 -22.33 -11.47 -7.20
N VAL A 55 -21.23 -11.43 -7.97
CA VAL A 55 -20.66 -10.20 -8.52
C VAL A 55 -21.69 -9.50 -9.42
N GLN A 56 -22.49 -10.25 -10.18
CA GLN A 56 -23.56 -9.69 -11.00
C GLN A 56 -24.65 -8.97 -10.21
N LYS A 57 -24.78 -9.21 -8.90
CA LYS A 57 -25.70 -8.45 -8.02
C LYS A 57 -25.14 -7.11 -7.58
N ALA A 58 -23.83 -6.89 -7.73
CA ALA A 58 -23.20 -5.64 -7.35
C ALA A 58 -23.80 -4.45 -8.12
N VAL A 59 -23.95 -3.32 -7.44
CA VAL A 59 -24.38 -2.05 -8.07
C VAL A 59 -23.26 -1.46 -8.90
N SER A 60 -22.03 -1.50 -8.38
CA SER A 60 -20.82 -0.99 -9.00
C SER A 60 -19.64 -1.84 -8.56
N VAL A 61 -18.61 -1.91 -9.41
CA VAL A 61 -17.38 -2.64 -9.12
C VAL A 61 -16.15 -1.79 -9.46
N SER A 62 -15.05 -2.02 -8.75
CA SER A 62 -13.73 -1.55 -9.13
C SER A 62 -12.82 -2.74 -9.40
N LEU A 63 -11.85 -2.55 -10.29
CA LEU A 63 -10.92 -3.60 -10.67
C LEU A 63 -9.50 -3.22 -10.25
N THR A 64 -8.71 -4.20 -9.86
CA THR A 64 -7.25 -4.11 -9.84
C THR A 64 -6.70 -5.09 -10.86
N ALA A 65 -5.68 -4.70 -11.61
CA ALA A 65 -5.00 -5.60 -12.52
C ALA A 65 -3.49 -5.48 -12.38
N ASP A 66 -2.86 -6.64 -12.27
CA ASP A 66 -1.41 -6.79 -12.19
C ASP A 66 -0.95 -7.71 -13.31
N MET A 67 0.07 -7.28 -14.04
CA MET A 67 0.65 -8.05 -15.14
C MET A 67 2.10 -8.35 -14.82
N TRP A 68 2.46 -9.63 -14.82
CA TRP A 68 3.82 -10.07 -14.55
C TRP A 68 4.28 -11.11 -15.56
N THR A 69 5.59 -11.16 -15.78
CA THR A 69 6.21 -12.22 -16.57
C THR A 69 6.78 -13.27 -15.62
N SER A 70 6.40 -14.52 -15.84
CA SER A 70 6.92 -15.66 -15.08
C SER A 70 8.39 -15.94 -15.40
N ILE A 71 9.02 -16.77 -14.56
CA ILE A 71 10.38 -17.29 -14.82
C ILE A 71 10.48 -18.08 -16.13
N ASN A 72 9.35 -18.58 -16.65
CA ASN A 72 9.27 -19.30 -17.91
C ASN A 72 9.02 -18.35 -19.10
N THR A 73 9.17 -17.03 -18.91
CA THR A 73 8.95 -15.98 -19.91
C THR A 73 7.52 -15.86 -20.44
N GLU A 74 6.57 -16.48 -19.75
CA GLU A 74 5.14 -16.34 -20.04
C GLU A 74 4.55 -15.14 -19.29
N SER A 75 3.72 -14.35 -19.97
CA SER A 75 3.00 -13.22 -19.37
C SER A 75 1.69 -13.68 -18.74
N TYR A 76 1.45 -13.24 -17.51
CA TYR A 76 0.23 -13.47 -16.76
C TYR A 76 -0.44 -12.13 -16.44
N LEU A 77 -1.77 -12.11 -16.52
CA LEU A 77 -2.59 -10.97 -16.12
C LEU A 77 -3.56 -11.44 -15.02
N GLY A 78 -3.35 -10.98 -13.80
CA GLY A 78 -4.30 -11.15 -12.71
C GLY A 78 -5.28 -9.98 -12.69
N VAL A 79 -6.57 -10.26 -12.77
CA VAL A 79 -7.63 -9.25 -12.59
C VAL A 79 -8.44 -9.58 -11.35
N THR A 80 -8.54 -8.63 -10.43
CA THR A 80 -9.31 -8.76 -9.20
C THR A 80 -10.43 -7.74 -9.18
N CYS A 81 -11.64 -8.20 -8.88
CA CYS A 81 -12.85 -7.39 -8.75
C CYS A 81 -13.14 -7.11 -7.28
N HIS A 82 -13.44 -5.84 -6.97
CA HIS A 82 -13.79 -5.37 -5.65
C HIS A 82 -15.17 -4.71 -5.70
N TYR A 83 -16.03 -5.04 -4.75
CA TYR A 83 -17.36 -4.45 -4.66
C TYR A 83 -17.90 -4.50 -3.22
N ILE A 84 -18.90 -3.67 -2.95
CA ILE A 84 -19.63 -3.68 -1.68
C ILE A 84 -20.77 -4.70 -1.79
N SER A 85 -20.75 -5.70 -0.93
CA SER A 85 -21.78 -6.73 -0.85
C SER A 85 -23.10 -6.15 -0.31
N PRO A 86 -24.24 -6.86 -0.47
CA PRO A 86 -25.50 -6.45 0.14
C PRO A 86 -25.47 -6.34 1.69
N GLN A 87 -24.42 -6.88 2.33
CA GLN A 87 -24.17 -6.78 3.76
C GLN A 87 -23.30 -5.57 4.14
N ASP A 88 -23.07 -4.65 3.20
CA ASP A 88 -22.18 -3.48 3.33
C ASP A 88 -20.70 -3.83 3.63
N GLU A 89 -20.30 -5.07 3.32
CA GLU A 89 -18.91 -5.52 3.45
C GLU A 89 -18.19 -5.47 2.09
N MET A 90 -16.93 -5.05 2.11
CA MET A 90 -16.07 -5.11 0.93
C MET A 90 -15.70 -6.57 0.62
N THR A 91 -16.15 -7.04 -0.53
CA THR A 91 -15.87 -8.37 -1.08
C THR A 91 -14.90 -8.26 -2.25
N THR A 92 -14.03 -9.26 -2.39
CA THR A 92 -12.99 -9.28 -3.41
C THR A 92 -12.89 -10.65 -4.05
N TYR A 93 -12.87 -10.70 -5.39
CA TYR A 93 -12.74 -11.93 -6.17
C TYR A 93 -11.66 -11.78 -7.23
N ALA A 94 -10.73 -12.73 -7.26
CA ALA A 94 -9.66 -12.79 -8.25
C ALA A 94 -10.09 -13.54 -9.53
N ASN A 95 -9.32 -13.36 -10.60
CA ASN A 95 -9.49 -13.98 -11.92
C ASN A 95 -10.84 -13.66 -12.58
N VAL A 96 -11.28 -12.41 -12.43
CA VAL A 96 -12.42 -11.85 -13.16
C VAL A 96 -11.96 -11.45 -14.56
N GLU A 97 -11.55 -12.44 -15.34
CA GLU A 97 -11.09 -12.28 -16.71
C GLU A 97 -12.30 -11.99 -17.62
N LEU A 98 -12.19 -11.00 -18.51
CA LEU A 98 -13.20 -10.62 -19.51
C LEU A 98 -14.53 -10.11 -18.92
N LEU A 99 -14.67 -8.78 -18.84
CA LEU A 99 -15.83 -8.09 -18.26
C LEU A 99 -17.18 -8.54 -18.84
N GLU A 100 -17.19 -8.89 -20.12
CA GLU A 100 -18.36 -9.40 -20.84
C GLU A 100 -18.79 -10.78 -20.33
N GLU A 101 -17.82 -11.69 -20.12
CA GLU A 101 -18.12 -13.03 -19.60
C GLU A 101 -18.80 -12.92 -18.24
N TRP A 102 -18.31 -12.01 -17.39
CA TRP A 102 -18.85 -11.78 -16.06
C TRP A 102 -20.13 -10.94 -16.04
N GLY A 103 -20.50 -10.30 -17.15
CA GLY A 103 -21.69 -9.45 -17.24
C GLY A 103 -21.58 -8.17 -16.40
N ILE A 104 -20.37 -7.64 -16.25
CA ILE A 104 -20.07 -6.47 -15.40
C ILE A 104 -19.56 -5.25 -16.16
N THR A 105 -19.46 -5.31 -17.49
CA THR A 105 -18.89 -4.23 -18.31
C THR A 105 -19.45 -2.84 -17.99
N SER A 106 -20.77 -2.72 -17.81
CA SER A 106 -21.44 -1.45 -17.48
C SER A 106 -21.35 -1.04 -16.00
N LYS A 107 -20.78 -1.89 -15.15
CA LYS A 107 -20.68 -1.70 -13.70
C LYS A 107 -19.29 -1.29 -13.23
N VAL A 108 -18.28 -1.39 -14.10
CA VAL A 108 -16.91 -1.04 -13.75
C VAL A 108 -16.75 0.47 -13.70
N HIS A 109 -16.44 1.01 -12.53
CA HIS A 109 -16.25 2.45 -12.36
C HIS A 109 -14.78 2.86 -12.52
N CYS A 110 -13.86 2.04 -12.01
CA CYS A 110 -12.42 2.31 -12.14
C CYS A 110 -11.61 1.02 -12.22
N MET A 111 -10.41 1.15 -12.79
CA MET A 111 -9.42 0.08 -12.85
C MET A 111 -8.06 0.61 -12.39
N VAL A 112 -7.48 -0.07 -11.41
CA VAL A 112 -6.17 0.24 -10.83
C VAL A 112 -5.12 -0.67 -11.46
N THR A 113 -4.01 -0.11 -11.96
CA THR A 113 -2.91 -0.90 -12.55
C THR A 113 -1.53 -0.37 -12.14
N ASP A 114 -0.49 -1.14 -12.46
CA ASP A 114 0.92 -0.85 -12.17
C ASP A 114 1.55 0.29 -13.01
N ASN A 115 0.76 1.12 -13.70
CA ASN A 115 1.22 2.20 -14.59
C ASN A 115 1.98 1.77 -15.84
N ALA A 116 2.08 0.47 -16.17
CA ALA A 116 2.64 0.07 -17.44
C ALA A 116 1.85 0.73 -18.59
N ALA A 117 2.56 1.27 -19.60
CA ALA A 117 1.92 2.03 -20.69
C ALA A 117 0.84 1.20 -21.40
N ASN A 118 1.10 -0.08 -21.64
CA ASN A 118 0.15 -1.00 -22.26
C ASN A 118 -1.10 -1.21 -21.39
N MET A 119 -0.95 -1.26 -20.07
CA MET A 119 -2.07 -1.38 -19.14
C MET A 119 -2.92 -0.11 -19.12
N ALA A 120 -2.29 1.06 -19.00
CA ALA A 120 -2.97 2.35 -19.03
C ALA A 120 -3.75 2.55 -20.34
N LEU A 121 -3.12 2.24 -21.49
CA LEU A 121 -3.77 2.28 -22.79
C LEU A 121 -4.95 1.31 -22.86
N SER A 122 -4.81 0.09 -22.35
CA SER A 122 -5.89 -0.91 -22.34
C SER A 122 -7.10 -0.43 -21.54
N VAL A 123 -6.91 0.17 -20.37
CA VAL A 123 -7.99 0.73 -19.55
C VAL A 123 -8.70 1.87 -20.29
N ASN A 124 -7.93 2.77 -20.91
CA ASN A 124 -8.48 3.89 -21.67
C ASN A 124 -9.28 3.43 -22.90
N LEU A 125 -8.81 2.39 -23.61
CA LEU A 125 -9.52 1.81 -24.75
C LEU A 125 -10.87 1.18 -24.35
N GLN A 126 -11.00 0.74 -23.10
CA GLN A 126 -12.26 0.25 -22.53
C GLN A 126 -13.15 1.39 -21.99
N ASN A 127 -12.75 2.66 -22.16
CA ASN A 127 -13.41 3.85 -21.62
C ASN A 127 -13.63 3.79 -20.09
N LEU A 128 -12.72 3.13 -19.38
CA LEU A 128 -12.75 3.03 -17.93
C LEU A 128 -11.88 4.11 -17.29
N TYR A 129 -12.22 4.52 -16.06
CA TYR A 129 -11.36 5.42 -15.30
C TYR A 129 -10.09 4.67 -14.86
N HIS A 130 -8.95 5.07 -15.38
CA HIS A 130 -7.65 4.54 -14.96
C HIS A 130 -7.15 5.23 -13.70
N LEU A 131 -6.95 4.46 -12.63
CA LEU A 131 -6.29 4.95 -11.42
C LEU A 131 -4.89 4.31 -11.29
N PRO A 132 -3.82 5.10 -11.43
CA PRO A 132 -2.46 4.63 -11.17
C PRO A 132 -2.28 4.00 -9.79
N CYS A 133 -1.62 2.84 -9.70
CA CYS A 133 -1.24 2.25 -8.42
C CYS A 133 -0.31 3.20 -7.67
N PHE A 134 -0.72 3.64 -6.49
CA PHE A 134 0.03 4.63 -5.71
C PHE A 134 1.37 4.08 -5.21
N ALA A 135 1.40 2.84 -4.71
CA ALA A 135 2.65 2.18 -4.28
C ALA A 135 3.67 2.05 -5.44
N HIS A 136 3.19 1.68 -6.64
CA HIS A 136 4.05 1.65 -7.83
C HIS A 136 4.51 3.05 -8.23
N THR A 137 3.63 4.05 -8.12
CA THR A 137 3.95 5.46 -8.38
C THR A 137 5.06 5.96 -7.47
N LEU A 138 5.00 5.67 -6.16
CA LEU A 138 6.07 6.00 -5.20
C LEU A 138 7.39 5.31 -5.56
N ASN A 139 7.32 4.02 -5.95
CA ASN A 139 8.50 3.29 -6.40
C ASN A 139 9.16 3.94 -7.63
N LEU A 140 8.39 4.39 -8.62
CA LEU A 140 8.95 5.07 -9.79
C LEU A 140 9.60 6.41 -9.42
N ILE A 141 8.98 7.19 -8.53
CA ILE A 141 9.52 8.47 -8.07
C ILE A 141 10.86 8.26 -7.36
N VAL A 142 10.90 7.35 -6.38
CA VAL A 142 12.11 7.12 -5.58
C VAL A 142 13.23 6.52 -6.41
N LYS A 143 12.95 5.53 -7.26
CA LYS A 143 13.98 4.95 -8.15
C LYS A 143 14.63 6.01 -9.02
N LYS A 144 13.81 6.80 -9.73
CA LYS A 144 14.30 7.87 -10.58
C LYS A 144 15.15 8.87 -9.78
N ALA A 145 14.67 9.30 -8.61
CA ALA A 145 15.39 10.26 -7.78
C ALA A 145 16.74 9.72 -7.26
N VAL A 146 16.81 8.44 -6.89
CA VAL A 146 18.06 7.80 -6.45
C VAL A 146 19.05 7.59 -7.60
N GLU A 147 18.56 7.25 -8.80
CA GLU A 147 19.39 7.10 -10.00
C GLU A 147 19.94 8.45 -10.49
N GLU A 148 19.14 9.51 -10.42
CA GLU A 148 19.51 10.88 -10.82
C GLU A 148 20.28 11.65 -9.73
N THR A 149 20.68 10.98 -8.64
CA THR A 149 21.55 11.54 -7.59
C THR A 149 22.92 10.84 -7.59
N PRO A 150 23.92 11.34 -8.35
CA PRO A 150 25.18 10.62 -8.60
C PRO A 150 25.95 10.22 -7.34
N GLN A 151 26.09 11.11 -6.35
CA GLN A 151 26.83 10.78 -5.13
C GLN A 151 26.12 9.69 -4.31
N LEU A 152 24.78 9.69 -4.25
CA LEU A 152 24.04 8.63 -3.58
C LEU A 152 24.19 7.30 -4.33
N HIS A 153 24.24 7.34 -5.65
CA HIS A 153 24.52 6.17 -6.48
C HIS A 153 25.92 5.59 -6.21
N GLU A 154 26.95 6.42 -6.13
CA GLU A 154 28.32 6.00 -5.79
C GLU A 154 28.39 5.36 -4.39
N ILE A 155 27.76 6.00 -3.40
CA ILE A 155 27.64 5.47 -2.03
C ILE A 155 26.94 4.11 -2.05
N ARG A 156 25.85 3.96 -2.82
CA ARG A 156 25.13 2.69 -2.98
C ARG A 156 26.04 1.60 -3.54
N LEU A 157 26.83 1.90 -4.57
CA LEU A 157 27.77 0.94 -5.17
C LEU A 157 28.85 0.51 -4.18
N LYS A 158 29.41 1.46 -3.41
CA LYS A 158 30.42 1.16 -2.38
C LYS A 158 29.82 0.34 -1.23
N ALA A 159 28.62 0.69 -0.76
CA ALA A 159 27.86 -0.08 0.22
C ALA A 159 27.64 -1.53 -0.23
N ARG A 160 27.21 -1.74 -1.49
CA ARG A 160 27.04 -3.08 -2.08
C ARG A 160 28.34 -3.89 -2.07
N LYS A 161 29.49 -3.29 -2.41
CA LYS A 161 30.79 -3.96 -2.38
C LYS A 161 31.17 -4.41 -0.96
N ILE A 162 31.01 -3.52 0.02
CA ILE A 162 31.29 -3.84 1.44
C ILE A 162 30.38 -5.00 1.90
N ILE A 163 29.07 -4.89 1.66
CA ILE A 163 28.11 -5.91 2.09
C ILE A 163 28.35 -7.24 1.37
N GLY A 164 28.72 -7.20 0.08
CA GLY A 164 29.10 -8.36 -0.71
C GLY A 164 30.24 -9.17 -0.10
N LEU A 165 31.26 -8.50 0.46
CA LEU A 165 32.34 -9.15 1.22
C LEU A 165 31.79 -9.92 2.44
N PHE A 166 30.99 -9.27 3.29
CA PHE A 166 30.46 -9.88 4.51
C PHE A 166 29.44 -11.00 4.23
N ARG A 167 28.79 -10.98 3.06
CA ARG A 167 27.88 -12.05 2.63
C ARG A 167 28.60 -13.24 2.03
N SER A 168 29.68 -13.03 1.31
CA SER A 168 30.42 -14.08 0.59
C SER A 168 31.51 -14.74 1.43
N SER A 169 32.12 -14.01 2.37
CA SER A 169 33.24 -14.50 3.18
C SER A 169 32.80 -14.93 4.57
N CYS A 170 32.99 -16.22 4.89
CA CYS A 170 32.74 -16.76 6.24
C CYS A 170 33.60 -16.03 7.29
N LYS A 171 34.88 -15.78 6.98
CA LYS A 171 35.80 -15.06 7.86
C LYS A 171 35.33 -13.63 8.15
N ALA A 172 34.85 -12.91 7.14
CA ALA A 172 34.34 -11.55 7.34
C ALA A 172 33.07 -11.57 8.20
N ARG A 173 32.17 -12.53 7.98
CA ARG A 173 30.94 -12.70 8.77
C ARG A 173 31.22 -13.05 10.22
N GLU A 174 32.15 -13.96 10.48
CA GLU A 174 32.59 -14.32 11.83
C GLU A 174 33.22 -13.10 12.53
N LYS A 175 34.04 -12.33 11.80
CA LYS A 175 34.65 -11.14 12.35
C LYS A 175 33.64 -10.05 12.70
N LEU A 176 32.60 -9.87 11.87
CA LEU A 176 31.49 -8.96 12.17
C LEU A 176 30.77 -9.38 13.45
N LEU A 177 30.49 -10.67 13.60
CA LEU A 177 29.84 -11.21 14.80
C LEU A 177 30.70 -11.03 16.05
N GLU A 178 32.01 -11.26 15.93
CA GLU A 178 32.98 -11.02 17.01
C GLU A 178 32.96 -9.55 17.43
N MET A 179 33.02 -8.61 16.47
CA MET A 179 32.99 -7.17 16.77
C MET A 179 31.65 -6.73 17.36
N GLN A 180 30.53 -7.24 16.86
CA GLN A 180 29.21 -7.01 17.46
C GLN A 180 29.16 -7.46 18.91
N THR A 181 29.72 -8.64 19.21
CA THR A 181 29.78 -9.19 20.58
C THR A 181 30.63 -8.32 21.49
N ILE A 182 31.83 -7.94 21.04
CA ILE A 182 32.75 -7.07 21.82
C ILE A 182 32.12 -5.70 22.08
N MET A 183 31.37 -5.16 21.13
CA MET A 183 30.69 -3.87 21.25
C MET A 183 29.33 -3.96 21.96
N GLY A 184 28.91 -5.14 22.44
CA GLY A 184 27.63 -5.34 23.12
C GLY A 184 26.41 -5.09 22.23
N ARG A 185 26.52 -5.30 20.92
CA ARG A 185 25.46 -5.08 19.93
C ARG A 185 24.81 -6.41 19.52
N PRO A 186 23.53 -6.39 19.12
CA PRO A 186 22.87 -7.60 18.62
C PRO A 186 23.56 -8.15 17.37
N ALA A 187 23.60 -9.48 17.27
CA ALA A 187 24.17 -10.20 16.14
C ALA A 187 23.31 -10.03 14.87
N LEU A 188 23.57 -8.97 14.12
CA LEU A 188 22.78 -8.59 12.96
C LEU A 188 23.54 -8.87 11.66
N LYS A 189 22.87 -9.54 10.72
CA LYS A 189 23.41 -9.73 9.36
C LYS A 189 23.23 -8.45 8.54
N LEU A 190 24.23 -8.13 7.73
CA LEU A 190 24.09 -7.10 6.70
C LEU A 190 23.15 -7.59 5.59
N ILE A 191 22.37 -6.65 5.05
CA ILE A 191 21.33 -6.92 4.03
C ILE A 191 21.81 -6.28 2.74
N GLN A 192 21.71 -7.00 1.63
CA GLN A 192 22.05 -6.47 0.30
C GLN A 192 20.77 -6.14 -0.44
N ASP A 193 20.77 -5.03 -1.17
CA ASP A 193 19.60 -4.58 -1.91
C ASP A 193 19.36 -5.39 -3.19
N VAL A 194 18.08 -5.45 -3.55
CA VAL A 194 17.56 -5.97 -4.81
C VAL A 194 17.27 -4.76 -5.69
N GLU A 195 18.01 -4.64 -6.78
CA GLU A 195 17.99 -3.46 -7.67
C GLU A 195 16.59 -3.11 -8.17
N THR A 196 15.71 -4.10 -8.32
CA THR A 196 14.34 -3.89 -8.80
C THR A 196 13.38 -3.33 -7.74
N ARG A 197 13.77 -3.17 -6.47
CA ARG A 197 12.89 -2.68 -5.39
C ARG A 197 13.59 -1.67 -4.50
N TRP A 198 13.25 -0.39 -4.64
CA TRP A 198 13.87 0.71 -3.90
C TRP A 198 13.83 0.54 -2.37
N ASN A 199 12.76 -0.08 -1.85
CA ASN A 199 12.60 -0.43 -0.44
C ASN A 199 13.80 -1.22 0.10
N SER A 200 14.37 -2.12 -0.71
CA SER A 200 15.53 -2.91 -0.30
C SER A 200 16.82 -2.09 -0.26
N THR A 201 16.96 -1.07 -1.11
CA THR A 201 18.06 -0.10 -1.06
C THR A 201 17.98 0.73 0.22
N TYR A 202 16.77 1.17 0.61
CA TYR A 202 16.53 1.83 1.90
C TYR A 202 16.95 0.93 3.07
N ASP A 203 16.47 -0.31 3.11
CA ASP A 203 16.75 -1.26 4.19
C ASP A 203 18.26 -1.61 4.27
N MET A 204 18.93 -1.73 3.12
CA MET A 204 20.38 -1.92 3.04
C MET A 204 21.15 -0.75 3.66
N LEU A 205 20.86 0.48 3.21
CA LEU A 205 21.56 1.68 3.68
C LEU A 205 21.27 1.94 5.16
N GLN A 206 20.03 1.72 5.61
CA GLN A 206 19.65 1.81 7.02
C GLN A 206 20.41 0.79 7.88
N ARG A 207 20.49 -0.47 7.42
CA ARG A 207 21.26 -1.53 8.12
C ARG A 207 22.73 -1.18 8.20
N LEU A 208 23.32 -0.73 7.09
CA LEU A 208 24.74 -0.38 7.04
C LEU A 208 25.06 0.83 7.92
N HIS A 209 24.19 1.84 7.95
CA HIS A 209 24.32 2.99 8.83
C HIS A 209 24.20 2.59 10.30
N HIS A 210 23.26 1.70 10.64
CA HIS A 210 23.12 1.18 12.00
C HIS A 210 24.37 0.42 12.46
N GLU A 211 25.00 -0.36 11.59
CA GLU A 211 26.21 -1.17 11.84
C GLU A 211 27.52 -0.44 11.49
N LYS A 212 27.54 0.89 11.39
CA LYS A 212 28.72 1.63 10.88
C LYS A 212 30.01 1.35 11.66
N ASP A 213 29.95 1.34 12.99
CA ASP A 213 31.12 1.20 13.85
C ASP A 213 31.62 -0.25 13.88
N THR A 214 30.70 -1.21 13.90
CA THR A 214 31.00 -2.66 13.87
C THR A 214 31.59 -3.05 12.52
N VAL A 215 31.07 -2.51 11.41
CA VAL A 215 31.62 -2.72 10.07
C VAL A 215 33.02 -2.11 9.94
N ALA A 216 33.22 -0.88 10.41
CA ALA A 216 34.54 -0.23 10.36
C ALA A 216 35.59 -1.01 11.18
N ALA A 217 35.26 -1.43 12.40
CA ALA A 217 36.15 -2.22 13.26
C ALA A 217 36.43 -3.63 12.70
N SER A 218 35.47 -4.21 11.97
CA SER A 218 35.66 -5.49 11.30
C SER A 218 36.60 -5.35 10.11
N LEU A 219 36.39 -4.34 9.26
CA LEU A 219 37.22 -4.08 8.09
C LEU A 219 38.67 -3.76 8.46
N SER A 220 38.91 -3.04 9.56
CA SER A 220 40.28 -2.73 10.01
C SER A 220 41.09 -3.96 10.44
N GLN A 221 40.42 -5.05 10.79
CA GLN A 221 41.05 -6.32 11.21
C GLN A 221 41.03 -7.39 10.11
N LEU A 222 40.46 -7.08 8.95
CA LEU A 222 40.47 -7.93 7.79
C LEU A 222 41.54 -7.44 6.81
N ASN A 223 42.40 -8.35 6.33
CA ASN A 223 43.34 -8.06 5.24
C ASN A 223 42.57 -7.97 3.92
N THR A 224 41.90 -6.83 3.68
CA THR A 224 41.09 -6.60 2.48
C THR A 224 41.30 -5.20 1.94
N ASP A 225 41.17 -5.04 0.62
CA ASP A 225 41.24 -3.73 -0.03
C ASP A 225 39.94 -2.90 0.15
N HIS A 226 38.95 -3.44 0.87
CA HIS A 226 37.69 -2.76 1.13
C HIS A 226 37.86 -1.73 2.25
N THR A 227 37.62 -0.47 1.91
CA THR A 227 37.58 0.63 2.89
C THR A 227 36.14 0.85 3.37
N PRO A 228 35.95 1.18 4.67
CA PRO A 228 34.64 1.60 5.16
C PRO A 228 34.15 2.86 4.44
N LEU A 229 32.85 3.12 4.55
CA LEU A 229 32.33 4.44 4.18
C LEU A 229 32.96 5.49 5.12
N ASN A 230 33.28 6.66 4.57
CA ASN A 230 33.80 7.76 5.37
C ASN A 230 32.66 8.48 6.13
N ASN A 231 33.02 9.37 7.06
CA ASN A 231 32.03 10.06 7.88
C ASN A 231 31.03 10.87 7.05
N PHE A 232 31.51 11.57 6.01
CA PHE A 232 30.66 12.34 5.11
C PHE A 232 29.66 11.45 4.35
N GLU A 233 30.09 10.28 3.86
CA GLU A 233 29.20 9.31 3.21
C GLU A 233 28.12 8.82 4.18
N TYR A 234 28.46 8.56 5.45
CA TYR A 234 27.47 8.19 6.47
C TYR A 234 26.50 9.33 6.83
N GLU A 235 26.97 10.58 6.87
CA GLU A 235 26.12 11.77 7.08
C GLU A 235 25.13 11.93 5.92
N VAL A 236 25.60 11.81 4.67
CA VAL A 236 24.73 11.81 3.48
C VAL A 236 23.71 10.66 3.53
N ILE A 237 24.12 9.45 3.91
CA ILE A 237 23.17 8.33 4.08
C ILE A 237 22.10 8.68 5.11
N SER A 238 22.48 9.22 6.27
CA SER A 238 21.54 9.58 7.33
C SER A 238 20.51 10.60 6.86
N GLU A 239 20.95 11.67 6.18
CA GLU A 239 20.05 12.68 5.64
C GLU A 239 19.13 12.14 4.54
N CYS A 240 19.66 11.34 3.60
CA CYS A 240 18.88 10.71 2.53
C CYS A 240 17.86 9.71 3.07
N LEU A 241 18.21 8.90 4.08
CA LEU A 241 17.27 7.99 4.74
C LEU A 241 16.12 8.76 5.39
N ALA A 242 16.38 9.94 5.97
CA ALA A 242 15.32 10.77 6.52
C ALA A 242 14.37 11.32 5.44
N LEU A 243 14.87 11.67 4.25
CA LEU A 243 14.03 12.08 3.11
C LEU A 243 13.19 10.93 2.53
N LEU A 244 13.76 9.71 2.50
CA LEU A 244 13.11 8.52 1.94
C LEU A 244 12.13 7.86 2.91
N ARG A 245 12.27 8.11 4.22
CA ARG A 245 11.44 7.49 5.26
C ARG A 245 9.93 7.69 5.04
N PRO A 246 9.41 8.90 4.73
CA PRO A 246 7.98 9.09 4.46
C PRO A 246 7.44 8.21 3.33
N PHE A 247 8.23 8.01 2.26
CA PHE A 247 7.86 7.13 1.15
C PHE A 247 7.81 5.66 1.59
N LYS A 248 8.71 5.26 2.49
CA LYS A 248 8.81 3.87 2.97
C LYS A 248 7.61 3.57 3.84
N MET A 249 7.29 4.48 4.77
CA MET A 249 6.13 4.39 5.64
C MET A 249 4.83 4.32 4.84
N ALA A 250 4.65 5.20 3.85
CA ALA A 250 3.46 5.15 3.00
C ALA A 250 3.37 3.84 2.19
N THR A 251 4.49 3.31 1.69
CA THR A 251 4.48 2.04 0.95
C THR A 251 4.17 0.85 1.86
N VAL A 252 4.69 0.85 3.08
CA VAL A 252 4.41 -0.18 4.09
C VAL A 252 2.95 -0.15 4.52
N GLU A 253 2.39 1.03 4.80
CA GLU A 253 0.96 1.19 5.12
C GLU A 253 0.08 0.57 4.03
N LEU A 254 0.36 0.89 2.76
CA LEU A 254 -0.37 0.34 1.61
C LEU A 254 -0.12 -1.15 1.37
N SER A 255 0.91 -1.74 1.97
CA SER A 255 1.23 -3.16 1.83
C SER A 255 0.70 -4.01 2.99
N GLU A 256 0.55 -3.41 4.17
CA GLU A 256 0.06 -4.07 5.39
C GLU A 256 -1.48 -4.01 5.50
N GLU A 257 -2.13 -3.06 4.85
CA GLU A 257 -3.59 -2.98 4.82
C GLU A 257 -4.19 -4.18 4.06
N GLU A 258 -4.96 -5.03 4.76
CA GLU A 258 -5.78 -6.09 4.14
C GLU A 258 -6.74 -5.53 3.08
N ARG A 259 -7.08 -4.24 3.19
CA ARG A 259 -7.92 -3.49 2.25
C ARG A 259 -7.38 -2.07 2.10
N VAL A 260 -6.57 -1.83 1.07
CA VAL A 260 -6.09 -0.49 0.74
C VAL A 260 -7.25 0.37 0.23
N SER A 261 -7.56 1.46 0.92
CA SER A 261 -8.61 2.39 0.52
C SER A 261 -8.06 3.55 -0.31
N ALA A 262 -8.79 3.92 -1.38
CA ALA A 262 -8.53 5.13 -2.14
C ALA A 262 -8.60 6.42 -1.28
N SER A 263 -9.32 6.37 -0.15
CA SER A 263 -9.43 7.48 0.81
C SER A 263 -8.09 7.86 1.44
N ASN A 264 -7.14 6.93 1.53
CA ASN A 264 -5.82 7.17 2.13
C ASN A 264 -4.86 7.92 1.19
N LEU A 265 -5.14 8.02 -0.11
CA LEU A 265 -4.17 8.57 -1.08
C LEU A 265 -3.91 10.06 -0.89
N ILE A 266 -4.96 10.87 -0.71
CA ILE A 266 -4.82 12.33 -0.46
C ILE A 266 -4.03 12.60 0.82
N PRO A 267 -4.38 12.04 2.00
CA PRO A 267 -3.62 12.30 3.21
C PRO A 267 -2.17 11.81 3.11
N LEU A 268 -1.92 10.58 2.62
CA LEU A 268 -0.56 10.05 2.47
C LEU A 268 0.30 10.95 1.58
N TYR A 269 -0.22 11.36 0.43
CA TYR A 269 0.44 12.31 -0.46
C TYR A 269 0.80 13.62 0.27
N ARG A 270 -0.14 14.20 1.02
CA ARG A 270 0.10 15.46 1.76
C ARG A 270 1.10 15.30 2.89
N MET A 271 1.07 14.18 3.60
CA MET A 271 2.00 13.88 4.69
C MET A 271 3.42 13.70 4.16
N ILE A 272 3.59 13.02 3.01
CA ILE A 272 4.89 12.94 2.34
C ILE A 272 5.38 14.34 1.96
N GLN A 273 4.54 15.17 1.34
CA GLN A 273 4.94 16.54 0.97
C GLN A 273 5.37 17.38 2.17
N HIS A 274 4.63 17.30 3.28
CA HIS A 274 4.97 18.03 4.50
C HIS A 274 6.32 17.57 5.08
N LYS A 275 6.49 16.26 5.29
CA LYS A 275 7.72 15.69 5.86
C LYS A 275 8.94 15.94 4.96
N LEU A 276 8.74 15.89 3.65
CA LEU A 276 9.78 16.22 2.69
C LEU A 276 10.20 17.68 2.79
N ALA A 277 9.24 18.62 2.80
CA ALA A 277 9.51 20.05 2.94
C ALA A 277 10.19 20.40 4.28
N GLU A 278 9.74 19.77 5.37
CA GLU A 278 10.34 19.92 6.71
C GLU A 278 11.81 19.49 6.69
N LYS A 279 12.10 18.28 6.19
CA LYS A 279 13.47 17.77 6.15
C LYS A 279 14.36 18.62 5.23
N MET A 280 13.88 19.01 4.06
CA MET A 280 14.63 19.83 3.10
C MET A 280 15.09 21.19 3.66
N ARG A 281 14.37 21.78 4.62
CA ARG A 281 14.81 23.03 5.29
C ARG A 281 16.03 22.84 6.20
N THR A 282 16.24 21.61 6.67
CA THR A 282 17.31 21.25 7.60
C THR A 282 18.48 20.51 6.94
N SER A 283 18.33 20.15 5.66
CA SER A 283 19.36 19.42 4.91
C SER A 283 20.60 20.28 4.71
N THR A 284 21.77 19.73 5.02
CA THR A 284 23.03 20.48 4.95
C THR A 284 23.86 20.11 3.73
N HIS A 285 23.69 18.90 3.19
CA HIS A 285 24.51 18.42 2.09
C HIS A 285 23.84 18.58 0.72
N HIS A 286 24.65 18.92 -0.30
CA HIS A 286 24.20 19.06 -1.69
C HIS A 286 23.49 17.82 -2.26
N PRO A 287 23.98 16.56 -2.06
CA PRO A 287 23.31 15.36 -2.54
C PRO A 287 21.90 15.20 -1.96
N THR A 288 21.74 15.53 -0.67
CA THR A 288 20.46 15.50 0.03
C THR A 288 19.48 16.50 -0.58
N PHE A 289 19.94 17.73 -0.87
CA PHE A 289 19.09 18.75 -1.48
C PHE A 289 18.64 18.37 -2.90
N GLN A 290 19.55 17.79 -3.69
CA GLN A 290 19.24 17.26 -5.02
C GLN A 290 18.19 16.15 -4.95
N LEU A 291 18.41 15.14 -4.08
CA LEU A 291 17.45 14.06 -3.87
C LEU A 291 16.08 14.60 -3.43
N GLY A 292 16.05 15.51 -2.45
CA GLY A 292 14.81 16.12 -1.96
C GLY A 292 14.05 16.87 -3.04
N THR A 293 14.75 17.60 -3.90
CA THR A 293 14.17 18.30 -5.05
C THR A 293 13.54 17.33 -6.05
N LEU A 294 14.27 16.27 -6.43
CA LEU A 294 13.77 15.25 -7.35
C LEU A 294 12.54 14.51 -6.80
N LEU A 295 12.55 14.17 -5.50
CA LEU A 295 11.41 13.55 -4.82
C LEU A 295 10.19 14.49 -4.80
N ARG A 296 10.39 15.77 -4.50
CA ARG A 296 9.33 16.79 -4.45
C ARG A 296 8.70 17.00 -5.82
N ASP A 297 9.52 17.15 -6.84
CA ASP A 297 9.05 17.40 -8.20
C ASP A 297 8.37 16.15 -8.76
N GLY A 298 8.92 14.95 -8.48
CA GLY A 298 8.33 13.68 -8.84
C GLY A 298 6.95 13.44 -8.21
N ILE A 299 6.79 13.71 -6.90
CA ILE A 299 5.49 13.54 -6.24
C ILE A 299 4.49 14.59 -6.70
N GLN A 300 4.91 15.84 -6.91
CA GLN A 300 4.03 16.88 -7.44
C GLN A 300 3.57 16.57 -8.87
N ALA A 301 4.47 16.09 -9.73
CA ALA A 301 4.14 15.77 -11.11
C ALA A 301 3.14 14.60 -11.24
N ARG A 302 3.26 13.57 -10.39
CA ARG A 302 2.42 12.36 -10.48
C ARG A 302 1.18 12.39 -9.59
N CYS A 303 1.21 13.09 -8.47
CA CYS A 303 0.15 13.09 -7.46
C CYS A 303 -0.49 14.48 -7.25
N GLY A 304 0.01 15.54 -7.90
CA GLY A 304 -0.48 16.92 -7.73
C GLY A 304 -1.97 17.12 -8.03
N GLY A 305 -2.55 16.25 -8.87
CA GLY A 305 -3.97 16.26 -9.23
C GLY A 305 -4.89 15.47 -8.29
N TYR A 306 -4.40 14.88 -7.20
CA TYR A 306 -5.22 14.01 -6.34
C TYR A 306 -6.38 14.76 -5.69
N GLU A 307 -6.17 16.00 -5.24
CA GLU A 307 -7.23 16.84 -4.65
C GLU A 307 -8.21 17.43 -5.67
N THR A 308 -8.02 17.16 -6.96
CA THR A 308 -8.95 17.55 -8.02
C THR A 308 -9.59 16.35 -8.69
N SER A 309 -9.14 15.13 -8.37
CA SER A 309 -9.74 13.89 -8.89
C SER A 309 -11.03 13.60 -8.13
N THR A 310 -12.16 13.63 -8.83
CA THR A 310 -13.48 13.34 -8.25
C THR A 310 -13.50 12.01 -7.50
N LEU A 311 -12.86 10.97 -8.04
CA LEU A 311 -12.81 9.65 -7.40
C LEU A 311 -12.09 9.71 -6.05
N LEU A 312 -10.91 10.33 -5.99
CA LEU A 312 -10.10 10.39 -4.78
C LEU A 312 -10.68 11.36 -3.75
N THR A 313 -11.21 12.50 -4.20
CA THR A 313 -11.83 13.48 -3.30
C THR A 313 -13.12 12.93 -2.70
N PHE A 314 -13.96 12.23 -3.47
CA PHE A 314 -15.15 11.57 -2.94
C PHE A 314 -14.79 10.46 -1.98
N ALA A 315 -13.85 9.57 -2.34
CA ALA A 315 -13.39 8.51 -1.45
C ALA A 315 -12.87 9.06 -0.11
N THR A 316 -12.11 10.16 -0.16
CA THR A 316 -11.55 10.81 1.05
C THR A 316 -12.64 11.49 1.89
N LEU A 317 -13.59 12.17 1.26
CA LEU A 317 -14.68 12.86 1.97
C LEU A 317 -15.69 11.89 2.61
N LEU A 318 -15.94 10.76 1.94
CA LEU A 318 -16.84 9.70 2.44
C LEU A 318 -16.21 8.88 3.57
N ASP A 319 -14.90 8.96 3.78
CA ASP A 319 -14.23 8.35 4.93
C ASP A 319 -14.44 9.21 6.19
N PRO A 320 -15.20 8.72 7.19
CA PRO A 320 -15.54 9.52 8.37
C PRO A 320 -14.33 9.97 9.20
N ARG A 321 -13.20 9.26 9.06
CA ARG A 321 -11.94 9.54 9.78
C ARG A 321 -11.17 10.72 9.17
N LEU A 322 -11.41 11.01 7.89
CA LEU A 322 -10.61 11.94 7.10
C LEU A 322 -11.38 13.23 6.79
N LYS A 323 -12.49 13.10 6.05
CA LYS A 323 -13.32 14.24 5.58
C LYS A 323 -12.46 15.35 4.94
N SER A 324 -12.83 16.61 5.11
CA SER A 324 -12.09 17.76 4.59
C SER A 324 -10.74 18.00 5.26
N LEU A 325 -10.48 17.42 6.44
CA LEU A 325 -9.21 17.60 7.17
C LEU A 325 -8.00 16.97 6.45
N ALA A 326 -8.25 15.96 5.61
CA ALA A 326 -7.20 15.30 4.85
C ALA A 326 -6.64 16.16 3.69
N PHE A 327 -7.37 17.20 3.28
CA PHE A 327 -6.96 18.09 2.20
C PHE A 327 -5.90 19.08 2.69
N GLY A 328 -4.91 19.35 1.85
CA GLY A 328 -3.93 20.40 2.04
C GLY A 328 -4.41 21.78 1.55
N ASN A 329 -5.51 21.84 0.79
CA ASN A 329 -6.10 23.08 0.31
C ASN A 329 -7.59 23.16 0.65
N SER A 330 -7.97 24.13 1.48
CA SER A 330 -9.35 24.31 1.94
C SER A 330 -10.34 24.63 0.82
N GLN A 331 -9.92 25.36 -0.22
CA GLN A 331 -10.79 25.64 -1.36
C GLN A 331 -11.10 24.36 -2.13
N LYS A 332 -10.09 23.53 -2.39
CA LYS A 332 -10.29 22.23 -3.07
C LYS A 332 -11.17 21.29 -2.26
N ALA A 333 -11.07 21.32 -0.93
CA ALA A 333 -11.95 20.57 -0.04
C ALA A 333 -13.41 21.04 -0.19
N GLN A 334 -13.65 22.35 -0.15
CA GLN A 334 -14.99 22.93 -0.33
C GLN A 334 -15.58 22.62 -1.70
N ASP A 335 -14.78 22.75 -2.77
CA ASP A 335 -15.20 22.44 -4.13
C ASP A 335 -15.58 20.95 -4.26
N ALA A 336 -14.81 20.06 -3.64
CA ALA A 336 -15.09 18.64 -3.59
C ALA A 336 -16.37 18.30 -2.80
N GLU A 337 -16.58 18.95 -1.66
CA GLU A 337 -17.81 18.80 -0.86
C GLU A 337 -19.04 19.24 -1.65
N GLN A 338 -18.98 20.39 -2.32
CA GLN A 338 -20.07 20.88 -3.17
C GLN A 338 -20.36 19.92 -4.33
N ASN A 339 -19.33 19.37 -4.96
CA ASN A 339 -19.49 18.40 -6.03
C ASN A 339 -20.11 17.09 -5.52
N LEU A 340 -19.73 16.62 -4.33
CA LEU A 340 -20.32 15.44 -3.70
C LEU A 340 -21.79 15.65 -3.38
N ILE A 341 -22.15 16.79 -2.78
CA ILE A 341 -23.54 17.16 -2.49
C ILE A 341 -24.38 17.20 -3.78
N ARG A 342 -23.83 17.76 -4.86
CA ARG A 342 -24.52 17.82 -6.16
C ARG A 342 -24.78 16.42 -6.71
N GLU A 343 -23.82 15.52 -6.59
CA GLU A 343 -23.92 14.13 -7.03
C GLU A 343 -24.97 13.37 -6.22
N CYS A 344 -24.92 13.45 -4.89
CA CYS A 344 -25.92 12.85 -4.01
C CYS A 344 -27.33 13.38 -4.32
N ALA A 345 -27.49 14.70 -4.50
CA ALA A 345 -28.77 15.29 -4.85
C ALA A 345 -29.27 14.81 -6.22
N SER A 346 -28.38 14.56 -7.18
CA SER A 346 -28.71 13.97 -8.48
C SER A 346 -29.23 12.54 -8.34
N LEU A 347 -28.53 11.71 -7.57
CA LEU A 347 -28.92 10.33 -7.30
C LEU A 347 -30.27 10.25 -6.56
N MET A 348 -30.49 11.11 -5.57
CA MET A 348 -31.76 11.19 -4.85
C MET A 348 -32.92 11.58 -5.77
N ARG A 349 -32.73 12.54 -6.68
CA ARG A 349 -33.74 12.91 -7.68
C ARG A 349 -34.04 11.76 -8.64
N ALA A 350 -33.00 11.06 -9.11
CA ALA A 350 -33.18 9.89 -9.99
C ALA A 350 -33.87 8.71 -9.31
N ALA A 351 -33.70 8.57 -7.98
CA ALA A 351 -34.32 7.52 -7.18
C ALA A 351 -35.79 7.80 -6.80
N THR A 352 -36.29 9.03 -6.99
CA THR A 352 -37.68 9.37 -6.67
C THR A 352 -38.57 9.10 -7.90
N PRO A 353 -39.51 8.14 -7.87
CA PRO A 353 -40.54 8.05 -8.90
C PRO A 353 -41.45 9.28 -8.83
N GLY A 354 -42.05 9.70 -9.95
CA GLY A 354 -43.00 10.82 -10.02
C GLY A 354 -44.15 10.77 -8.98
N PRO A 355 -44.87 11.88 -8.78
CA PRO A 355 -45.59 12.16 -7.54
C PRO A 355 -46.70 11.15 -7.26
N GLN A 356 -46.53 10.34 -6.21
CA GLN A 356 -47.64 9.72 -5.50
C GLN A 356 -47.84 10.40 -4.14
N ALA A 357 -49.11 10.55 -3.80
CA ALA A 357 -49.65 11.41 -2.78
C ALA A 357 -49.08 11.17 -1.36
N SER A 358 -48.97 12.28 -0.64
CA SER A 358 -48.58 12.46 0.75
C SER A 358 -49.14 11.40 1.72
N THR A 359 -48.26 10.81 2.52
CA THR A 359 -48.59 10.33 3.88
C THR A 359 -47.53 10.85 4.88
N PRO A 360 -47.91 11.15 6.14
CA PRO A 360 -47.06 11.90 7.08
C PRO A 360 -46.01 11.01 7.76
N PRO A 361 -44.92 11.60 8.31
CA PRO A 361 -43.75 10.84 8.77
C PRO A 361 -43.94 10.22 10.17
N PRO A 362 -43.26 9.11 10.50
CA PRO A 362 -43.20 8.56 11.85
C PRO A 362 -42.13 9.28 12.70
N PRO A 363 -42.19 9.16 14.05
CA PRO A 363 -41.35 9.92 14.98
C PRO A 363 -39.91 9.37 15.09
N PRO A 364 -38.95 10.17 15.60
CA PRO A 364 -37.52 9.86 15.56
C PRO A 364 -37.09 8.80 16.60
N PRO A 365 -36.05 7.99 16.30
CA PRO A 365 -35.44 7.10 17.28
C PRO A 365 -34.41 7.84 18.17
N SER A 366 -34.27 7.35 19.39
CA SER A 366 -33.37 7.82 20.46
C SER A 366 -31.89 7.45 20.20
N PRO A 367 -30.92 8.17 20.78
CA PRO A 367 -29.49 7.91 20.55
C PRO A 367 -29.01 6.71 21.39
N SER A 368 -28.36 5.73 20.74
CA SER A 368 -27.64 4.64 21.41
C SER A 368 -26.15 4.67 21.09
N ALA A 369 -25.38 4.87 22.16
CA ALA A 369 -24.01 4.46 22.49
C ALA A 369 -22.98 4.25 21.35
N ALA A 370 -21.98 5.14 21.35
CA ALA A 370 -20.68 4.92 20.71
C ALA A 370 -19.94 3.74 21.37
N SER A 371 -19.41 2.82 20.56
CA SER A 371 -18.47 1.79 21.01
C SER A 371 -17.03 2.27 20.86
N ALA A 372 -16.22 1.95 21.87
CA ALA A 372 -14.86 2.39 22.11
C ALA A 372 -13.87 2.12 20.96
N ALA A 373 -13.05 3.11 20.68
CA ALA A 373 -11.83 2.98 19.89
C ALA A 373 -10.81 2.12 20.66
N ALA A 374 -10.29 1.09 20.01
CA ALA A 374 -9.17 0.30 20.50
C ALA A 374 -7.89 1.16 20.49
N SER A 375 -7.24 1.25 21.65
CA SER A 375 -5.96 1.91 21.82
C SER A 375 -4.83 1.10 21.16
N ARG A 376 -4.16 1.69 20.18
CA ARG A 376 -2.84 1.24 19.72
C ARG A 376 -1.78 1.76 20.70
N SER A 377 -0.88 0.88 21.11
CA SER A 377 0.29 1.18 21.96
C SER A 377 1.29 2.12 21.27
N PRO A 378 2.01 2.97 22.01
CA PRO A 378 2.95 3.91 21.43
C PRO A 378 4.34 3.27 21.24
N SER A 379 4.81 3.15 20.00
CA SER A 379 6.25 3.18 19.71
C SER A 379 6.55 3.46 18.23
N ALA A 380 7.45 4.41 18.00
CA ALA A 380 8.00 4.95 16.75
C ALA A 380 7.08 5.95 16.01
N GLU A 381 7.64 7.12 15.69
CA GLU A 381 6.99 8.23 14.96
C GLU A 381 6.18 7.70 13.77
N SER A 382 4.87 7.95 13.77
CA SER A 382 3.93 7.52 12.74
C SER A 382 3.81 8.59 11.67
N LEU A 383 3.51 8.19 10.43
CA LEU A 383 3.29 9.16 9.36
C LEU A 383 2.08 10.05 9.72
N TRP A 384 1.09 9.43 10.38
CA TRP A 384 -0.19 9.99 10.83
C TRP A 384 -0.11 11.01 11.96
N ASP A 385 1.03 11.14 12.66
CA ASP A 385 1.19 12.08 13.78
C ASP A 385 0.78 13.52 13.41
N LEU A 386 1.05 13.95 12.17
CA LEU A 386 0.66 15.28 11.66
C LEU A 386 -0.84 15.43 11.40
N PHE A 387 -1.49 14.35 10.98
CA PHE A 387 -2.94 14.33 10.78
C PHE A 387 -3.64 14.29 12.13
N ASP A 388 -3.19 13.40 13.03
CA ASP A 388 -3.71 13.28 14.39
C ASP A 388 -3.56 14.59 15.17
N HIS A 389 -2.44 15.30 15.00
CA HIS A 389 -2.26 16.63 15.59
C HIS A 389 -3.27 17.66 15.05
N ARG A 390 -3.54 17.67 13.74
CA ARG A 390 -4.55 18.54 13.14
C ARG A 390 -5.95 18.21 13.64
N VAL A 391 -6.31 16.92 13.72
CA VAL A 391 -7.59 16.46 14.28
C VAL A 391 -7.74 16.95 15.72
N ASN A 392 -6.71 16.79 16.55
CA ASN A 392 -6.73 17.24 17.94
C ASN A 392 -6.86 18.76 18.07
N GLN A 393 -6.16 19.55 17.24
CA GLN A 393 -6.30 21.00 17.23
C GLN A 393 -7.72 21.44 16.84
N THR A 394 -8.32 20.81 15.82
CA THR A 394 -9.70 21.12 15.40
C THR A 394 -10.73 20.67 16.43
N ALA A 395 -10.52 19.54 17.11
CA ALA A 395 -11.37 19.09 18.22
C ALA A 395 -11.36 20.06 19.40
N VAL A 396 -10.19 20.63 19.74
CA VAL A 396 -10.05 21.65 20.81
C VAL A 396 -10.72 22.97 20.42
N VAL A 397 -10.61 23.40 19.15
CA VAL A 397 -11.30 24.60 18.66
C VAL A 397 -12.82 24.40 18.65
N HIS A 398 -13.31 23.23 18.23
CA HIS A 398 -14.73 22.91 18.30
C HIS A 398 -15.24 22.80 19.74
N SER A 399 -14.46 22.29 20.70
CA SER A 399 -14.89 22.27 22.10
C SER A 399 -15.00 23.68 22.68
N ALA A 400 -14.00 24.55 22.44
CA ALA A 400 -14.04 25.94 22.91
C ALA A 400 -15.18 26.75 22.28
N THR A 401 -15.49 26.49 20.99
CA THR A 401 -16.60 27.17 20.31
C THR A 401 -17.95 26.60 20.73
N ALA A 402 -18.06 25.27 20.91
CA ALA A 402 -19.26 24.62 21.44
C ALA A 402 -19.56 25.10 22.87
N ASP A 403 -18.53 25.20 23.73
CA ASP A 403 -18.66 25.72 25.09
C ASP A 403 -19.10 27.19 25.07
N ALA A 404 -18.52 28.04 24.22
CA ALA A 404 -18.95 29.44 24.07
C ALA A 404 -20.38 29.59 23.49
N THR A 405 -20.85 28.64 22.66
CA THR A 405 -22.22 28.68 22.11
C THR A 405 -23.26 28.16 23.11
N VAL A 406 -22.85 27.32 24.07
CA VAL A 406 -23.68 26.87 25.19
C VAL A 406 -23.78 27.98 26.24
N GLU A 407 -22.68 28.66 26.56
CA GLU A 407 -22.64 29.75 27.55
C GLU A 407 -23.49 30.97 27.12
N VAL A 408 -23.47 31.34 25.84
CA VAL A 408 -24.31 32.45 25.31
C VAL A 408 -25.81 32.07 25.23
N ARG A 409 -26.15 30.78 25.29
CA ARG A 409 -27.55 30.30 25.32
C ARG A 409 -28.11 30.17 26.74
N GLU A 410 -27.29 30.26 27.78
CA GLU A 410 -27.75 30.27 29.18
C GLU A 410 -27.94 31.70 29.74
N GLU A 411 -27.46 32.73 29.04
CA GLU A 411 -27.62 34.16 29.44
C GLU A 411 -28.58 34.99 28.56
N LEU A 412 -29.39 34.37 27.71
CA LEU A 412 -30.51 34.98 26.96
C LEU A 412 -31.78 34.14 27.13
#